data_AF-A0A2A2WMX3-F1
#
_entry.id   AF-A0A2A2WMX3-F1
#
_cell.length_a   1.000
_cell.length_b   1.000
_cell.length_c   1.000
_cell.angle_alpha   90.00
_cell.angle_beta   90.00
_cell.angle_gamma   90.00
#
_symmetry.space_group_name_H-M   'P 1'
#
loop_
_entity.id
_entity.type
_entity.pdbx_description
1 polymer ?
#
loop_
_entity_poly.entity_id
_entity_poly.type
_entity_poly.pdbx_seq_one_letter_code
_entity_poly.pdbx_strand_id
1 'polypeptide(L)'
;MAPMLALEAYTRARVSRSDSHLIRLRVSAVNECRFCTAMHRRDARKDGWDDARIVAAEDWPAHAGELSEGDLTVLRFADAVTHIHGEDSVSDELWDDVVRHRGESGTGQLLMEVVTINAWNRIAVATRKDPGSLRGVRREDIDPVRPR
;
A
#
# COMPACT_ATOMS: atom_id res chain seq x y z
N MET A 1 6.22 4.64 -19.88
CA MET A 1 6.26 4.38 -18.42
C MET A 1 7.54 4.87 -17.73
N ALA A 2 8.52 5.48 -18.43
CA ALA A 2 9.78 5.94 -17.81
C ALA A 2 9.61 6.84 -16.55
N PRO A 3 8.66 7.81 -16.51
CA PRO A 3 8.44 8.59 -15.29
C PRO A 3 8.00 7.75 -14.08
N MET A 4 7.12 6.78 -14.30
CA MET A 4 6.66 5.88 -13.24
C MET A 4 7.78 4.98 -12.71
N LEU A 5 8.69 4.53 -13.59
CA LEU A 5 9.85 3.75 -13.17
C LEU A 5 10.83 4.58 -12.33
N ALA A 6 10.96 5.88 -12.62
CA ALA A 6 11.79 6.78 -11.83
C ALA A 6 11.20 7.01 -10.42
N LEU A 7 9.87 7.19 -10.31
CA LEU A 7 9.18 7.26 -9.03
C LEU A 7 9.35 5.97 -8.23
N GLU A 8 9.17 4.81 -8.87
CA GLU A 8 9.36 3.52 -8.21
C GLU A 8 10.80 3.30 -7.74
N ALA A 9 11.79 3.71 -8.53
CA ALA A 9 13.20 3.64 -8.12
C ALA A 9 13.49 4.56 -6.93
N TYR A 10 12.91 5.76 -6.91
CA TYR A 10 13.03 6.68 -5.79
C TYR A 10 12.49 6.07 -4.50
N THR A 11 11.27 5.56 -4.52
CA THR A 11 10.60 5.05 -3.31
C THR A 11 11.24 3.74 -2.83
N ARG A 12 11.60 2.83 -3.74
CA ARG A 12 12.29 1.58 -3.40
C ARG A 12 13.63 1.79 -2.68
N ALA A 13 14.32 2.89 -2.97
CA ALA A 13 15.61 3.20 -2.36
C ALA A 13 15.49 3.88 -0.98
N ARG A 14 14.29 4.31 -0.57
CA ARG A 14 14.10 5.23 0.57
C ARG A 14 13.06 4.73 1.57
N VAL A 15 12.00 4.08 1.10
CA VAL A 15 10.95 3.53 1.95
C VAL A 15 11.33 2.12 2.40
N SER A 16 11.13 1.84 3.70
CA SER A 16 11.38 0.52 4.25
C SER A 16 10.53 -0.54 3.53
N ARG A 17 11.03 -1.78 3.43
CA ARG A 17 10.28 -2.87 2.78
C ARG A 17 8.94 -3.12 3.47
N SER A 18 8.91 -3.03 4.80
CA SER A 18 7.69 -3.22 5.59
C SER A 18 6.65 -2.13 5.29
N ASP A 19 7.04 -0.85 5.35
CA ASP A 19 6.11 0.26 5.07
C ASP A 19 5.62 0.23 3.61
N SER A 20 6.51 -0.13 2.68
CA SER A 20 6.16 -0.30 1.26
C SER A 20 5.09 -1.37 1.07
N HIS A 21 5.19 -2.52 1.75
CA HIS A 21 4.15 -3.56 1.69
C HIS A 21 2.83 -3.10 2.29
N LEU A 22 2.85 -2.45 3.47
CA LEU A 22 1.63 -1.89 4.09
C LEU A 22 0.91 -0.95 3.12
N ILE A 23 1.62 0.05 2.59
CA ILE A 23 1.06 1.05 1.69
C ILE A 23 0.54 0.39 0.41
N ARG A 24 1.37 -0.44 -0.24
CA ARG A 24 1.02 -1.00 -1.55
C ARG A 24 -0.16 -1.96 -1.49
N LEU A 25 -0.25 -2.78 -0.45
CA LEU A 25 -1.40 -3.65 -0.22
C LEU A 25 -2.66 -2.83 0.06
N ARG A 26 -2.59 -1.91 1.03
CA ARG A 26 -3.76 -1.12 1.44
C ARG A 26 -4.30 -0.28 0.30
N VAL A 27 -3.46 0.53 -0.34
CA VAL A 27 -3.89 1.45 -1.40
C VAL A 27 -4.43 0.68 -2.61
N SER A 28 -3.82 -0.45 -2.98
CA SER A 28 -4.32 -1.28 -4.07
C SER A 28 -5.66 -1.94 -3.74
N ALA A 29 -5.86 -2.36 -2.48
CA ALA A 29 -7.12 -2.92 -2.01
C ALA A 29 -8.24 -1.86 -2.03
N VAL A 30 -7.98 -0.67 -1.50
CA VAL A 30 -8.90 0.47 -1.50
C VAL A 30 -9.30 0.89 -2.92
N ASN A 31 -8.34 0.95 -3.84
CA ASN A 31 -8.58 1.31 -5.23
C ASN A 31 -9.10 0.14 -6.09
N GLU A 32 -9.39 -1.01 -5.48
CA GLU A 32 -9.87 -2.24 -6.15
C GLU A 32 -9.00 -2.69 -7.34
N CYS A 33 -7.69 -2.39 -7.33
CA CYS A 33 -6.77 -2.82 -8.38
C CYS A 33 -6.39 -4.30 -8.22
N ARG A 34 -7.22 -5.23 -8.72
CA ARG A 34 -6.97 -6.69 -8.64
C ARG A 34 -5.56 -7.11 -9.08
N PHE A 35 -5.05 -6.51 -10.17
CA PHE A 35 -3.69 -6.77 -10.65
C PHE A 35 -2.62 -6.35 -9.63
N CYS A 36 -2.75 -5.14 -9.08
CA CYS A 36 -1.78 -4.58 -8.15
C CYS A 36 -1.83 -5.33 -6.81
N THR A 37 -3.03 -5.61 -6.29
CA THR A 37 -3.21 -6.37 -5.06
C THR A 37 -2.59 -7.76 -5.17
N ALA A 38 -2.84 -8.49 -6.27
CA ALA A 38 -2.22 -9.80 -6.48
C ALA A 38 -0.69 -9.74 -6.55
N MET A 39 -0.14 -8.74 -7.23
CA MET A 39 1.29 -8.51 -7.30
C MET A 39 1.90 -8.28 -5.91
N HIS A 40 1.29 -7.42 -5.10
CA HIS A 40 1.83 -7.03 -3.81
C HIS A 40 1.61 -8.09 -2.72
N ARG A 41 0.53 -8.88 -2.81
CA ARG A 41 0.37 -10.10 -1.99
C ARG A 41 1.50 -11.10 -2.24
N ARG A 42 1.81 -11.39 -3.50
CA ARG A 42 2.94 -12.26 -3.87
C ARG A 42 4.25 -11.73 -3.31
N ASP A 43 4.50 -10.43 -3.48
CA ASP A 43 5.78 -9.83 -3.10
C ASP A 43 5.96 -9.77 -1.58
N ALA A 44 4.90 -9.47 -0.83
CA ALA A 44 4.91 -9.52 0.64
C ALA A 44 5.24 -10.93 1.15
N ARG A 45 4.66 -11.98 0.54
CA ARG A 45 4.97 -13.37 0.91
C ARG A 45 6.38 -13.80 0.56
N LYS A 46 6.91 -13.33 -0.57
CA LYS A 46 8.32 -13.54 -0.92
C LYS A 46 9.25 -12.92 0.12
N ASP A 47 8.84 -11.81 0.72
CA ASP A 47 9.55 -11.15 1.82
C ASP A 47 9.16 -11.70 3.21
N GLY A 48 8.44 -12.83 3.28
CA GLY A 48 8.20 -13.59 4.50
C GLY A 48 6.93 -13.22 5.28
N TRP A 49 6.04 -12.38 4.74
CA TRP A 49 4.75 -12.11 5.39
C TRP A 49 3.82 -13.31 5.29
N ASP A 50 3.09 -13.58 6.37
CA ASP A 50 2.01 -14.55 6.38
C ASP A 50 0.69 -13.96 5.86
N ASP A 51 -0.31 -14.82 5.67
CA ASP A 51 -1.61 -14.40 5.16
C ASP A 51 -2.35 -13.47 6.14
N ALA A 52 -2.17 -13.67 7.44
CA ALA A 52 -2.80 -12.84 8.47
C ALA A 52 -2.32 -11.39 8.38
N ARG A 53 -1.01 -11.14 8.31
CA ARG A 53 -0.46 -9.79 8.18
C ARG A 53 -0.86 -9.13 6.86
N ILE A 54 -0.95 -9.89 5.77
CA ILE A 54 -1.39 -9.38 4.47
C ILE A 54 -2.85 -8.93 4.54
N VAL A 55 -3.74 -9.77 5.10
CA VAL A 55 -5.16 -9.42 5.28
C VAL A 55 -5.29 -8.22 6.21
N ALA A 56 -4.53 -8.18 7.31
CA ALA A 56 -4.52 -7.05 8.22
C ALA A 56 -4.07 -5.75 7.55
N ALA A 57 -3.11 -5.78 6.63
CA ALA A 57 -2.71 -4.59 5.88
C ALA A 57 -3.81 -4.13 4.89
N GLU A 58 -4.48 -5.07 4.22
CA GLU A 58 -5.54 -4.76 3.26
C GLU A 58 -6.81 -4.20 3.90
N ASP A 59 -7.19 -4.74 5.06
CA ASP A 59 -8.41 -4.40 5.80
C ASP A 59 -8.11 -4.00 7.24
N TRP A 60 -7.14 -3.11 7.39
CA TRP A 60 -6.63 -2.68 8.70
C TRP A 60 -7.69 -2.21 9.69
N PRO A 61 -8.81 -1.55 9.31
CA PRO A 61 -9.81 -1.15 10.28
C PRO A 61 -10.42 -2.36 11.02
N ALA A 62 -10.58 -3.49 10.34
CA ALA A 62 -11.10 -4.72 10.93
C ALA A 62 -10.04 -5.48 11.76
N HIS A 63 -8.75 -5.25 11.49
CA HIS A 63 -7.61 -5.97 12.07
C HIS A 63 -6.69 -5.08 12.91
N ALA A 64 -7.16 -3.93 13.38
CA ALA A 64 -6.31 -2.94 14.03
C ALA A 64 -5.58 -3.48 15.27
N GLY A 65 -6.20 -4.42 16.00
CA GLY A 65 -5.59 -5.06 17.18
C GLY A 65 -4.42 -6.01 16.86
N GLU A 66 -4.22 -6.36 15.59
CA GLU A 66 -3.14 -7.24 15.11
C GLU A 66 -1.91 -6.46 14.62
N LEU A 67 -2.01 -5.12 14.54
CA LEU A 67 -1.01 -4.24 13.96
C LEU A 67 -0.36 -3.37 15.05
N SER A 68 0.91 -3.04 14.86
CA SER A 68 1.58 -2.09 15.74
C SER A 68 1.05 -0.67 15.53
N GLU A 69 1.19 0.20 16.53
CA GLU A 69 0.82 1.62 16.40
C GLU A 69 1.52 2.28 15.20
N GLY A 70 2.81 1.99 15.00
CA GLY A 70 3.56 2.50 13.86
C GLY A 70 3.10 1.97 12.51
N ASP A 71 2.55 0.75 12.43
CA ASP A 71 1.92 0.21 11.21
C ASP A 71 0.57 0.90 10.96
N LEU A 72 -0.23 1.10 12.02
CA LEU A 72 -1.52 1.80 11.95
C LEU A 72 -1.37 3.25 11.49
N THR A 73 -0.36 3.98 11.99
CA THR A 73 -0.08 5.35 11.55
C THR A 73 0.22 5.40 10.05
N VAL A 74 1.00 4.45 9.52
CA VAL A 74 1.30 4.37 8.07
C VAL A 74 0.04 4.05 7.25
N LEU A 75 -0.81 3.14 7.73
CA LEU A 75 -2.03 2.74 7.03
C LEU A 75 -3.10 3.84 7.03
N ARG A 76 -3.27 4.56 8.16
CA ARG A 76 -4.14 5.74 8.26
C ARG A 76 -3.68 6.84 7.30
N PHE A 77 -2.37 7.09 7.24
CA PHE A 77 -1.80 8.05 6.31
C PHE A 77 -2.01 7.63 4.84
N ALA A 78 -1.85 6.35 4.54
CA ALA A 78 -2.10 5.82 3.20
C ALA A 78 -3.57 6.00 2.76
N ASP A 79 -4.54 5.75 3.65
CA ASP A 79 -5.96 5.97 3.39
C ASP A 79 -6.28 7.45 3.18
N ALA A 80 -5.80 8.30 4.08
CA ALA A 80 -5.98 9.76 4.05
C ALA A 80 -5.48 10.38 2.74
N VAL A 81 -4.28 9.99 2.29
CA VAL A 81 -3.72 10.49 1.02
C VAL A 81 -4.43 9.89 -0.20
N THR A 82 -4.98 8.68 -0.10
CA THR A 82 -5.70 8.02 -1.20
C THR A 82 -7.11 8.58 -1.40
N HIS A 83 -7.84 8.83 -0.31
CA HIS A 83 -9.18 9.40 -0.30
C HIS A 83 -9.13 10.92 -0.12
N ILE A 84 -9.10 11.62 -1.25
CA ILE A 84 -8.97 13.08 -1.25
C ILE A 84 -10.30 13.74 -0.89
N HIS A 85 -10.33 14.37 0.28
CA HIS A 85 -11.38 15.24 0.81
C HIS A 85 -10.89 16.69 0.96
N GLY A 86 -10.05 17.16 0.03
CA GLY A 86 -9.47 18.51 0.07
C GLY A 86 -8.38 18.64 1.13
N GLU A 87 -8.26 19.82 1.74
CA GLU A 87 -7.27 20.11 2.78
C GLU A 87 -7.50 19.26 4.05
N ASP A 88 -8.73 18.81 4.29
CA ASP A 88 -9.10 17.97 5.44
C ASP A 88 -8.66 16.49 5.30
N SER A 89 -8.11 16.08 4.14
CA SER A 89 -7.74 14.67 3.90
C SER A 89 -6.67 14.19 4.88
N VAL A 90 -5.66 15.03 5.12
CA VAL A 90 -4.55 14.75 6.03
C VAL A 90 -4.52 15.89 7.04
N SER A 91 -5.02 15.65 8.24
CA SER A 91 -4.97 16.66 9.31
C SER A 91 -3.55 16.88 9.81
N ASP A 92 -3.29 18.04 10.42
CA ASP A 92 -2.01 18.34 11.06
C ASP A 92 -1.66 17.29 12.12
N GLU A 93 -2.64 16.80 12.87
CA GLU A 93 -2.41 15.77 13.88
C GLU A 93 -1.94 14.45 13.26
N LEU A 94 -2.52 14.03 12.13
CA LEU A 94 -2.08 12.83 11.42
C LEU A 94 -0.69 13.03 10.82
N TRP A 95 -0.42 14.20 10.25
CA TRP A 95 0.90 14.52 9.72
C TRP A 95 1.98 14.48 10.81
N ASP A 96 1.73 15.13 11.94
CA ASP A 96 2.62 15.17 13.10
C ASP A 96 2.84 13.78 13.69
N ASP A 97 1.81 12.93 13.71
CA ASP A 97 1.93 11.55 14.14
C ASP A 97 2.88 10.74 13.25
N VAL A 98 2.74 10.86 11.92
CA VAL A 98 3.64 10.20 10.97
C VAL A 98 5.07 10.72 11.12
N VAL A 99 5.24 12.04 11.28
CA VAL A 99 6.56 12.65 11.55
C VAL A 99 7.15 12.12 12.85
N ARG A 100 6.37 11.96 13.92
CA ARG A 100 6.85 11.36 15.18
C ARG A 100 7.37 9.94 14.98
N HIS A 101 6.69 9.15 14.13
CA HIS A 101 7.02 7.75 13.90
C HIS A 101 8.10 7.50 12.84
N ARG A 102 8.32 8.42 11.89
CA ARG A 102 9.20 8.23 10.72
C ARG A 102 10.12 9.40 10.39
N GLY A 103 9.99 10.52 11.10
CA GLY A 103 10.70 11.77 10.84
C GLY A 103 10.21 12.48 9.57
N GLU A 104 10.53 13.77 9.43
CA GLU A 104 10.07 14.58 8.29
C GLU A 104 10.45 13.99 6.93
N SER A 105 11.71 13.54 6.78
CA SER A 105 12.16 12.93 5.53
C SER A 105 11.43 11.62 5.26
N GLY A 106 11.17 10.81 6.29
CA GLY A 106 10.40 9.57 6.16
C GLY A 106 8.96 9.83 5.75
N THR A 107 8.29 10.82 6.35
CA THR A 107 6.93 11.22 5.99
C THR A 107 6.82 11.59 4.51
N GLY A 108 7.75 12.41 4.01
CA GLY A 108 7.79 12.76 2.57
C GLY A 108 8.02 11.54 1.67
N GLN A 109 8.82 10.57 2.09
CA GLN A 109 9.04 9.33 1.33
C GLN A 109 7.80 8.42 1.33
N LEU A 110 7.09 8.31 2.45
CA LEU A 110 5.82 7.58 2.52
C LEU A 110 4.77 8.24 1.63
N LEU A 111 4.66 9.56 1.64
CA LEU A 111 3.76 10.30 0.76
C LEU A 111 4.04 9.96 -0.71
N MET A 112 5.31 9.97 -1.11
CA MET A 112 5.70 9.62 -2.47
C MET A 112 5.39 8.15 -2.81
N GLU A 113 5.50 7.22 -1.88
CA GLU A 113 5.09 5.82 -2.09
C GLU A 113 3.59 5.71 -2.30
N VAL A 114 2.76 6.37 -1.47
CA VAL A 114 1.30 6.39 -1.61
C VAL A 114 0.89 6.98 -2.96
N VAL A 115 1.48 8.11 -3.37
CA VAL A 115 1.24 8.74 -4.68
C VAL A 115 1.64 7.79 -5.82
N THR A 116 2.79 7.14 -5.70
CA THR A 116 3.31 6.23 -6.73
C THR A 116 2.40 5.02 -6.93
N ILE A 117 1.95 4.37 -5.85
CA ILE A 117 1.04 3.23 -5.98
C ILE A 117 -0.35 3.67 -6.48
N ASN A 118 -0.84 4.83 -6.06
CA ASN A 118 -2.08 5.42 -6.58
C ASN A 118 -2.03 5.62 -8.11
N ALA A 119 -0.91 6.09 -8.63
CA ALA A 119 -0.70 6.23 -10.07
C ALA A 119 -0.64 4.86 -10.77
N TRP A 120 0.06 3.87 -10.19
CA TRP A 120 0.09 2.51 -10.74
C TRP A 120 -1.29 1.84 -10.76
N ASN A 121 -2.09 2.00 -9.70
CA ASN A 121 -3.46 1.50 -9.64
C ASN A 121 -4.30 2.08 -10.78
N ARG A 122 -4.25 3.41 -10.99
CA ARG A 122 -4.97 4.09 -12.08
C ARG A 122 -4.55 3.56 -13.45
N ILE A 123 -3.24 3.39 -13.69
CA ILE A 123 -2.73 2.84 -14.96
C ILE A 123 -3.22 1.40 -15.17
N ALA A 124 -3.09 0.54 -14.17
CA ALA A 124 -3.44 -0.87 -14.28
C ALA A 124 -4.94 -1.07 -14.50
N VAL A 125 -5.78 -0.32 -13.78
CA VAL A 125 -7.24 -0.36 -13.93
C VAL A 125 -7.66 0.18 -15.30
N ALA A 126 -7.19 1.37 -15.69
CA ALA A 126 -7.55 1.98 -16.98
C ALA A 126 -7.12 1.13 -18.19
N THR A 127 -6.02 0.40 -18.07
CA THR A 127 -5.52 -0.50 -19.13
C THR A 127 -5.96 -1.95 -18.97
N ARG A 128 -6.84 -2.26 -18.01
CA ARG A 128 -7.40 -3.59 -17.74
C ARG A 128 -6.32 -4.68 -17.65
N LYS A 129 -5.26 -4.41 -16.90
CA LYS A 129 -4.18 -5.40 -16.68
C LYS A 129 -4.75 -6.68 -16.10
N ASP A 130 -4.43 -7.81 -16.73
CA ASP A 130 -4.88 -9.13 -16.31
C ASP A 130 -4.00 -9.66 -15.16
N PRO A 131 -4.55 -9.89 -13.95
CA PRO A 131 -3.80 -10.50 -12.85
C PRO A 131 -3.26 -11.90 -13.20
N GLY A 132 -3.93 -12.65 -14.08
CA GLY A 132 -3.46 -13.96 -14.55
C GLY A 132 -2.17 -13.91 -15.37
N SER A 133 -1.80 -12.73 -15.89
CA SER A 133 -0.55 -12.51 -16.61
C SER A 133 0.69 -12.37 -15.71
N LEU A 134 0.49 -12.24 -14.39
CA LEU A 134 1.59 -12.08 -13.44
C LEU A 134 2.37 -13.39 -13.26
N ARG A 135 3.70 -13.31 -13.30
CA ARG A 135 4.55 -14.47 -13.01
C ARG A 135 4.64 -14.74 -11.51
N GLY A 136 4.52 -16.00 -11.12
CA GLY A 136 4.73 -16.45 -9.75
C GLY A 136 3.69 -15.98 -8.74
N VAL A 137 2.54 -15.48 -9.19
CA VAL A 137 1.37 -15.29 -8.31
C VAL A 137 0.65 -16.62 -8.12
N ARG A 138 0.15 -16.85 -6.91
CA ARG A 138 -0.74 -17.96 -6.57
C ARG A 138 -2.19 -17.57 -6.88
N ARG A 139 -3.08 -18.56 -7.00
CA ARG A 139 -4.51 -18.31 -7.23
C ARG A 139 -5.13 -17.45 -6.12
N GLU A 140 -4.76 -17.73 -4.88
CA GLU A 140 -5.16 -16.97 -3.70
C GLU A 140 -4.62 -15.53 -3.65
N ASP A 141 -3.58 -15.20 -4.43
CA ASP A 141 -3.11 -13.82 -4.57
C ASP A 141 -4.11 -13.01 -5.41
N ILE A 142 -4.70 -13.64 -6.42
CA ILE A 142 -5.66 -13.02 -7.33
C ILE A 142 -7.04 -12.96 -6.70
N ASP A 143 -7.51 -14.11 -6.20
CA ASP A 143 -8.84 -14.32 -5.64
C ASP A 143 -8.69 -14.97 -4.26
N PRO A 144 -8.45 -14.17 -3.20
CA PRO A 144 -8.25 -14.69 -1.86
C PRO A 144 -9.57 -15.24 -1.34
N VAL A 145 -9.52 -16.39 -0.68
CA VAL A 145 -10.67 -16.91 0.06
C VAL A 145 -10.79 -16.07 1.33
N ARG A 146 -11.70 -15.10 1.35
CA ARG A 146 -12.01 -14.36 2.57
C ARG A 146 -12.96 -15.20 3.42
N PRO A 147 -12.60 -15.56 4.68
CA PRO A 147 -13.57 -16.16 5.59
C PRO A 147 -14.73 -15.18 5.76
N ARG A 148 -15.96 -15.72 5.77
CA ARG A 148 -17.17 -14.93 6.01
C ARG A 148 -17.29 -14.56 7.48
#